data_AF-A0A418VNB0-F1
#
_entry.id   AF-A0A418VNB0-F1
#
_cell.length_a   1.000
_cell.length_b   1.000
_cell.length_c   1.000
_cell.angle_alpha   90.00
_cell.angle_beta   90.00
_cell.angle_gamma   90.00
#
_symmetry.space_group_name_H-M   'P 1'
#
loop_
_entity.id
_entity.type
_entity.pdbx_description
1 polymer ?
#
loop_
_entity_poly.entity_id
_entity_poly.type
_entity_poly.pdbx_seq_one_letter_code
_entity_poly.pdbx_strand_id
1 'polypeptide(L)'
;MPIHDPRTRRLSPKAVTRTLALAGHGLMGVAIGLAFALLTTRSDAYGIRPALLALDPSGFRLTDFTVTCALAFGVVTTITGLALTLGEEN
;
A
#
# COMPACT_ATOMS: atom_id res chain seq x y z
N MET A 1 -30.86 33.33 18.46
CA MET A 1 -30.35 32.09 17.86
C MET A 1 -28.84 32.12 17.93
N PRO A 2 -28.15 31.18 18.60
CA PRO A 2 -26.70 31.13 18.56
C PRO A 2 -26.26 30.53 17.22
N ILE A 3 -25.36 31.23 16.52
CA ILE A 3 -24.75 30.78 15.27
C ILE A 3 -23.72 29.70 15.64
N HIS A 4 -23.96 28.46 15.21
CA HIS A 4 -22.97 27.40 15.31
C HIS A 4 -21.85 27.67 14.31
N ASP A 5 -20.70 28.11 14.82
CA ASP A 5 -19.48 28.26 14.06
C ASP A 5 -18.97 26.85 13.66
N PRO A 6 -18.83 26.51 12.37
CA PRO A 6 -18.29 25.23 11.97
C PRO A 6 -16.83 25.16 12.40
N ARG A 7 -16.56 24.41 13.48
CA ARG A 7 -15.20 24.10 13.95
C ARG A 7 -14.44 23.39 12.83
N THR A 8 -13.75 24.17 12.00
CA THR A 8 -12.72 23.66 11.10
C THR A 8 -11.61 23.10 11.99
N ARG A 9 -11.61 21.78 12.17
CA ARG A 9 -10.59 21.08 12.96
C ARG A 9 -9.28 21.20 12.19
N ARG A 10 -8.51 22.27 12.44
CA ARG A 10 -7.16 22.43 11.88
C ARG A 10 -6.33 21.24 12.34
N LEU A 11 -5.82 20.48 11.39
CA LEU A 11 -4.89 19.39 11.68
C LEU A 11 -3.63 19.98 12.31
N SER A 12 -3.20 19.41 13.43
CA SER A 12 -1.92 19.77 14.04
C SER A 12 -0.79 19.47 13.05
N PRO A 13 0.25 20.32 12.96
CA PRO A 13 1.43 20.05 12.13
C PRO A 13 2.01 18.65 12.36
N LYS A 14 2.03 18.19 13.63
CA LYS A 14 2.48 16.83 13.99
C LYS A 14 1.61 15.73 13.35
N ALA A 15 0.29 15.91 13.33
CA ALA A 15 -0.62 14.96 12.71
C ALA A 15 -0.44 14.92 11.18
N VAL A 16 -0.18 16.07 10.55
CA VAL A 16 0.13 16.14 9.12
C VAL A 16 1.44 15.42 8.80
N THR A 17 2.52 15.72 9.54
CA THR A 17 3.82 15.07 9.34
C THR A 17 3.73 13.57 9.53
N ARG A 18 3.03 13.10 10.57
CA ARG A 18 2.78 11.67 10.81
C ARG A 18 2.03 11.02 9.66
N THR A 19 0.94 11.64 9.21
CA THR A 19 0.16 11.11 8.09
C THR A 19 1.01 11.02 6.82
N LEU A 20 1.87 12.01 6.56
CA LEU A 20 2.78 12.00 5.43
C LEU A 20 3.85 10.90 5.55
N ALA A 21 4.40 10.68 6.74
CA ALA A 21 5.36 9.61 7.01
C ALA A 21 4.75 8.22 6.79
N LEU A 22 3.52 8.00 7.24
CA LEU A 22 2.77 6.77 6.98
C LEU A 22 2.45 6.58 5.49
N ALA A 23 2.02 7.65 4.82
CA ALA A 23 1.78 7.62 3.37
C ALA A 23 3.08 7.26 2.61
N GLY A 24 4.23 7.78 3.04
CA GLY A 24 5.54 7.43 2.49
C GLY A 24 5.86 5.94 2.65
N HIS A 25 5.65 5.36 3.84
CA HIS A 25 5.82 3.93 4.07
C HIS A 25 4.89 3.07 3.20
N GLY A 26 3.62 3.47 3.09
CA GLY A 26 2.66 2.80 2.22
C GLY A 26 3.07 2.84 0.75
N LEU A 27 3.45 4.02 0.24
CA LEU A 27 3.92 4.19 -1.14
C LEU A 27 5.19 3.39 -1.42
N MET A 28 6.13 3.33 -0.48
CA MET A 28 7.31 2.48 -0.58
C MET A 28 6.92 1.00 -0.74
N GLY A 29 6.01 0.50 0.09
CA GLY A 29 5.51 -0.87 -0.01
C GLY A 29 4.82 -1.14 -1.35
N VAL A 30 3.95 -0.24 -1.79
CA VAL A 30 3.29 -0.33 -3.11
C VAL A 30 4.32 -0.43 -4.23
N ALA A 31 5.36 0.42 -4.21
CA ALA A 31 6.43 0.40 -5.21
C ALA A 31 7.19 -0.93 -5.21
N ILE A 32 7.54 -1.45 -4.02
CA ILE A 32 8.19 -2.76 -3.87
C ILE A 32 7.28 -3.88 -4.40
N GLY A 33 5.99 -3.87 -4.07
CA GLY A 33 5.03 -4.87 -4.53
C GLY A 33 4.85 -4.85 -6.05
N LEU A 34 4.84 -3.67 -6.67
CA LEU A 34 4.83 -3.53 -8.13
C LEU A 34 6.13 -4.05 -8.77
N ALA A 35 7.28 -3.72 -8.19
CA ALA A 35 8.58 -4.22 -8.67
C ALA A 35 8.66 -5.75 -8.55
N PHE A 36 8.18 -6.32 -7.44
CA PHE A 36 8.07 -7.76 -7.23
C PHE A 36 7.15 -8.41 -8.28
N ALA A 37 5.96 -7.85 -8.52
CA ALA A 37 5.04 -8.36 -9.51
C ALA A 37 5.66 -8.33 -10.92
N LEU A 38 6.36 -7.26 -11.26
CA LEU A 38 7.05 -7.15 -12.55
C LEU A 38 8.19 -8.17 -12.68
N LEU A 39 9.03 -8.30 -11.65
CA LEU A 39 10.15 -9.24 -11.65
C LEU A 39 9.67 -10.69 -11.81
N THR A 40 8.66 -11.08 -11.04
CA THR A 40 8.15 -12.46 -11.01
C THR A 40 7.32 -12.82 -12.24
N THR A 41 6.65 -11.86 -12.87
CA THR A 41 5.89 -12.11 -14.11
C THR A 41 6.72 -12.01 -15.39
N ARG A 42 7.87 -11.33 -15.36
CA ARG A 42 8.75 -11.18 -16.54
C ARG A 42 9.91 -12.14 -16.57
N SER A 43 10.31 -12.68 -15.42
CA SER A 43 11.34 -13.71 -15.36
C SER A 43 10.73 -15.09 -15.48
N ASP A 44 11.19 -15.87 -16.46
CA ASP A 44 10.76 -17.26 -16.66
C ASP A 44 11.20 -18.18 -15.51
N ALA A 45 12.17 -17.76 -14.69
CA ALA A 45 12.67 -18.52 -13.54
C ALA A 45 11.60 -18.76 -12.47
N TYR A 46 10.57 -17.91 -12.38
CA TYR A 46 9.52 -18.01 -11.35
C TYR A 46 8.24 -18.69 -11.85
N GLY A 47 8.05 -18.85 -13.16
CA GLY A 47 6.87 -19.52 -13.74
C GLY A 47 5.51 -18.85 -13.46
N ILE A 48 5.47 -17.63 -12.91
CA ILE A 48 4.21 -16.97 -12.51
C ILE A 48 3.34 -16.64 -13.71
N ARG A 49 3.92 -16.09 -14.79
CA ARG A 49 3.16 -15.73 -16.00
C ARG A 49 2.46 -16.93 -16.64
N PRO A 50 3.11 -18.07 -16.93
CA PRO A 50 2.40 -19.23 -17.48
C PRO A 50 1.38 -19.81 -16.50
N ALA A 51 1.66 -19.80 -15.18
CA ALA A 51 0.68 -20.23 -14.18
C ALA A 51 -0.59 -19.37 -14.19
N LEU A 52 -0.44 -18.04 -14.29
CA LEU A 52 -1.57 -17.12 -14.40
C LEU A 52 -2.36 -17.31 -15.71
N LEU A 53 -1.68 -17.59 -16.82
CA LEU A 53 -2.32 -17.84 -18.12
C LEU A 53 -3.04 -19.19 -18.19
N ALA A 54 -2.66 -20.15 -17.35
CA ALA A 54 -3.31 -21.45 -17.24
C ALA A 54 -4.59 -21.41 -16.41
N LEU A 55 -4.86 -20.30 -15.70
CA LEU A 55 -6.13 -20.09 -15.03
C LEU A 55 -7.21 -19.81 -16.09
N ASP A 56 -8.41 -20.39 -15.88
CA ASP A 56 -9.59 -20.27 -16.75
C ASP A 56 -9.89 -18.78 -17.11
N PRO A 57 -10.56 -18.44 -18.23
CA PRO A 57 -10.75 -17.05 -18.67
C PRO A 57 -11.50 -16.15 -17.68
N SER A 58 -12.21 -16.75 -16.71
CA SER A 58 -12.89 -16.08 -15.60
C SER A 58 -12.02 -15.90 -14.34
N GLY A 59 -10.81 -16.46 -14.35
CA GLY A 59 -9.89 -16.56 -13.22
C GLY A 59 -9.03 -15.32 -12.99
N PHE A 60 -8.12 -15.44 -12.01
CA PHE A 60 -7.26 -14.38 -11.52
C PHE A 60 -6.24 -13.92 -12.58
N ARG A 61 -6.35 -12.67 -13.02
CA ARG A 61 -5.57 -12.12 -14.14
C ARG A 61 -4.24 -11.53 -13.67
N LEU A 62 -3.35 -11.25 -14.62
CA LEU A 62 -2.05 -10.62 -14.35
C LEU A 62 -2.17 -9.24 -13.68
N THR A 63 -3.22 -8.48 -14.01
CA THR A 63 -3.58 -7.25 -13.32
C THR A 63 -3.98 -7.50 -11.87
N ASP A 64 -4.77 -8.54 -11.60
CA ASP A 64 -5.22 -8.87 -10.25
C ASP A 64 -4.04 -9.30 -9.37
N PHE A 65 -3.11 -10.08 -9.94
CA PHE A 65 -1.84 -10.42 -9.30
C PHE A 65 -1.02 -9.17 -8.95
N THR A 66 -0.88 -8.27 -9.90
CA THR A 66 -0.10 -7.04 -9.74
C THR A 66 -0.70 -6.14 -8.66
N VAL A 67 -2.03 -5.94 -8.69
CA VAL A 67 -2.76 -5.15 -7.69
C VAL A 67 -2.66 -5.81 -6.32
N THR A 68 -2.80 -7.13 -6.25
CA THR A 68 -2.70 -7.89 -5.00
C THR A 68 -1.30 -7.75 -4.38
N CYS A 69 -0.24 -7.89 -5.18
CA CYS A 69 1.13 -7.68 -4.70
C CYS A 69 1.32 -6.25 -4.19
N ALA A 70 0.90 -5.25 -4.96
CA ALA A 70 1.03 -3.85 -4.57
C ALA A 70 0.30 -3.54 -3.24
N LEU A 71 -0.93 -4.05 -3.09
CA LEU A 71 -1.72 -3.88 -1.87
C LEU A 71 -1.12 -4.64 -0.69
N ALA A 72 -0.72 -5.89 -0.87
CA ALA A 72 -0.15 -6.72 0.20
C ALA A 72 1.10 -6.05 0.81
N PHE A 73 2.04 -5.62 -0.04
CA PHE A 73 3.22 -4.91 0.43
C PHE A 73 2.86 -3.54 1.01
N GLY A 74 2.00 -2.76 0.36
CA GLY A 74 1.58 -1.45 0.85
C GLY A 74 0.91 -1.50 2.23
N VAL A 75 0.06 -2.49 2.49
CA VAL A 75 -0.58 -2.70 3.80
C VAL A 75 0.45 -3.04 4.86
N VAL A 76 1.33 -4.03 4.59
CA VAL A 76 2.34 -4.47 5.55
C VAL A 76 3.30 -3.33 5.90
N THR A 77 3.78 -2.55 4.92
CA THR A 77 4.68 -1.43 5.20
C THR A 77 3.99 -0.28 5.89
N THR A 78 2.70 -0.01 5.60
CA THR A 78 1.93 1.02 6.31
C THR A 78 1.74 0.65 7.78
N ILE A 79 1.40 -0.61 8.08
CA ILE A 79 1.27 -1.11 9.46
C ILE A 79 2.63 -1.04 10.18
N THR A 80 3.71 -1.41 9.48
CA THR A 80 5.07 -1.31 10.03
C THR A 80 5.43 0.14 10.34
N GLY A 81 5.21 1.06 9.41
CA GLY A 81 5.42 2.50 9.61
C GLY A 81 4.59 3.06 10.76
N LEU A 82 3.34 2.60 10.91
CA LEU A 82 2.50 2.95 12.04
C LEU A 82 3.10 2.48 13.37
N ALA A 83 3.55 1.22 13.44
CA ALA A 83 4.15 0.64 14.64
C ALA A 83 5.43 1.38 15.04
N LEU A 84 6.29 1.73 14.08
CA LEU A 84 7.50 2.52 14.31
C LEU A 84 7.15 3.91 14.84
N THR A 85 6.18 4.59 14.21
CA THR A 85 5.78 5.94 14.64
C THR A 85 5.15 5.94 16.04
N LEU A 86 4.40 4.90 16.41
CA LEU A 86 3.85 4.73 17.76
C LEU A 86 4.95 4.42 18.78
N GLY A 87 5.97 3.66 18.38
CA GLY A 87 7.11 3.32 19.24
C GLY A 87 8.01 4.51 19.55
N GLU A 88 8.13 5.48 18.64
CA GLU A 88 8.89 6.73 18.84
C GLU A 88 8.19 7.76 19.75
N GLU A 89 6.88 7.61 19.98
CA GLU A 89 6.08 8.50 20.83
C GLU A 89 6.04 8.09 22.32
N ASN A 90 6.65 6.96 22.68
CA ASN A 90 6.78 6.43 24.05
C ASN A 90 8.20 6.62 24.59
#